data_AF-G5CAE8-F1
#
_entry.id   AF-G5CAE8-F1
#
_cell.length_a   1.000
_cell.length_b   1.000
_cell.length_c   1.000
_cell.angle_alpha   90.00
_cell.angle_beta   90.00
_cell.angle_gamma   90.00
#
_symmetry.space_group_name_H-M   'P 1'
#
loop_
_entity.id
_entity.type
_entity.pdbx_description
1 polymer ?
#
loop_
_entity_poly.entity_id
_entity_poly.type
_entity_poly.pdbx_seq_one_letter_code
_entity_poly.pdbx_strand_id
1 'polypeptide(L)' 'MSVEEIATLVQKLADQSGLDVIRIRKPFHTDNPSIQGQWHPFTNKPTMFRGLRPRELPDPAPAPAPGQAQ' A
#
# COMPACT_ATOMS: atom_id res chain seq x y z
N MET A 1 35.66 -20.44 31.09
CA MET A 1 35.57 -20.21 29.64
C MET A 1 36.79 -20.84 29.01
N SER A 2 36.59 -21.82 28.14
CA SER A 2 37.69 -22.40 27.35
C SER A 2 38.14 -21.45 26.24
N VAL A 3 39.28 -21.72 25.62
CA VAL A 3 39.79 -20.91 24.50
C VAL A 3 38.81 -20.95 23.32
N GLU A 4 38.20 -22.12 23.09
CA GLU A 4 37.21 -22.34 22.04
C GLU A 4 35.93 -21.54 22.31
N GLU A 5 35.47 -21.48 23.58
CA GLU A 5 34.34 -20.65 23.98
C GLU A 5 34.62 -19.16 23.79
N ILE A 6 35.85 -18.71 24.06
CA ILE A 6 36.26 -17.31 23.84
C ILE A 6 36.33 -17.00 22.34
N ALA A 7 36.94 -17.88 21.55
CA ALA A 7 37.05 -17.71 20.10
C ALA A 7 35.66 -17.64 19.44
N THR A 8 34.74 -18.52 19.83
CA THR A 8 33.36 -18.51 19.33
C THR A 8 32.59 -17.25 19.77
N LEU A 9 32.82 -16.77 21.00
CA LEU A 9 32.22 -15.52 21.47
C LEU A 9 32.74 -14.29 20.70
N VAL A 10 34.05 -14.18 20.50
CA VAL A 10 34.68 -13.06 19.76
C VAL A 10 34.19 -13.05 18.31
N GLN A 11 34.13 -14.21 17.66
CA GLN A 11 33.62 -14.31 16.29
C GLN A 11 32.15 -13.86 16.22
N LYS A 12 31.29 -14.33 17.13
CA LYS A 12 29.88 -13.91 17.20
C LYS A 12 29.75 -12.39 17.34
N LEU A 13 30.57 -11.75 18.17
CA LEU A 13 30.53 -10.30 18.35
C LEU A 13 31.01 -9.55 17.11
N ALA A 14 31.99 -10.09 16.39
CA ALA A 14 32.48 -9.51 15.12
C ALA A 14 31.44 -9.61 14.00
N ASP A 15 30.64 -10.69 13.97
CA ASP A 15 29.60 -10.91 12.94
C ASP A 15 28.33 -10.08 13.20
N GLN A 16 28.18 -9.52 14.40
CA GLN A 16 27.03 -8.67 14.75
C GLN A 16 27.20 -7.24 14.22
N SER A 17 26.10 -6.63 13.77
CA SER A 17 26.11 -5.27 13.22
C SER A 17 26.11 -4.13 14.25
N GLY A 18 25.97 -4.46 15.54
CA GLY A 18 25.85 -3.47 16.63
C GLY A 18 24.43 -2.95 16.87
N LEU A 19 23.40 -3.49 16.20
CA LEU A 19 22.00 -3.21 16.54
C LEU A 19 21.63 -3.79 17.92
N ASP A 20 20.67 -3.15 18.59
CA ASP A 20 20.20 -3.58 19.92
C ASP A 20 19.68 -5.03 19.92
N VAL A 21 20.11 -5.80 20.91
CA VAL A 21 19.63 -7.17 21.13
C VAL A 21 18.31 -7.12 21.89
N ILE A 22 17.24 -6.83 21.15
CA ILE A 22 15.85 -6.76 21.64
C ILE A 22 14.92 -7.55 20.73
N ARG A 23 13.63 -7.65 21.07
CA ARG A 23 12.65 -8.35 20.25
C ARG A 23 12.47 -7.67 18.88
N ILE A 24 12.90 -8.36 17.82
CA ILE A 24 12.62 -7.97 16.44
C ILE A 24 11.13 -8.22 16.16
N ARG A 25 10.40 -7.17 15.74
CA ARG A 25 8.94 -7.26 15.50
C ARG A 25 8.59 -7.93 14.18
N LYS A 26 9.37 -7.67 13.13
CA LYS A 26 9.21 -8.26 11.78
C LYS A 26 10.60 -8.67 11.29
N PRO A 27 10.84 -9.95 10.96
CA PRO A 27 12.15 -10.43 10.49
C PRO A 27 12.41 -10.12 9.01
N PHE A 28 11.51 -9.36 8.37
CA PHE A 28 11.63 -8.88 7.00
C PHE A 28 11.42 -7.37 6.98
N HIS A 29 12.12 -6.71 6.07
CA HIS A 29 12.01 -5.28 5.83
C HIS A 29 12.05 -5.02 4.33
N THR A 30 11.23 -4.09 3.87
CA THR A 30 11.23 -3.56 2.51
C THR A 30 10.73 -2.12 2.58
N ASP A 31 11.42 -1.22 1.91
CA ASP A 31 10.98 0.18 1.77
C ASP A 31 9.83 0.30 0.75
N ASN A 32 9.68 -0.67 -0.15
CA ASN A 32 8.67 -0.69 -1.22
C ASN A 32 7.84 -1.98 -1.15
N PRO A 33 6.81 -2.04 -0.28
CA PRO A 33 6.06 -3.28 -0.03
C PRO A 33 5.06 -3.65 -1.13
N SER A 34 4.71 -2.74 -2.06
CA SER A 34 3.79 -3.03 -3.17
C SER A 34 4.41 -2.70 -4.51
N ILE A 35 4.13 -3.54 -5.51
CA ILE A 35 4.61 -3.42 -6.90
C ILE A 35 3.51 -2.88 -7.83
N GLN A 36 2.25 -3.24 -7.60
CA GLN A 36 1.11 -2.90 -8.50
C GLN A 36 0.17 -1.85 -7.90
N GLY A 37 0.59 -1.20 -6.83
CA GLY A 37 -0.24 -0.27 -6.06
C GLY A 37 -0.76 -0.90 -4.77
N GLN A 38 -0.85 -0.10 -3.72
CA GLN A 38 -1.40 -0.56 -2.45
C GLN A 38 -2.91 -0.74 -2.59
N TRP A 39 -3.45 -1.82 -2.01
CA TRP A 39 -4.89 -2.02 -1.96
C TRP A 39 -5.58 -0.84 -1.26
N HIS A 40 -6.69 -0.39 -1.82
CA HIS A 40 -7.60 0.57 -1.21
C HIS A 40 -9.06 0.12 -1.43
N PRO A 41 -10.04 0.67 -0.69
CA PRO A 41 -11.43 0.20 -0.74
C PRO A 41 -12.10 0.21 -2.13
N PHE A 42 -11.55 0.96 -3.09
CA PHE A 42 -12.09 1.11 -4.44
C PHE A 42 -11.31 0.36 -5.53
N THR A 43 -10.22 -0.37 -5.21
CA THR A 43 -9.36 -1.02 -6.22
C THR A 43 -10.13 -1.92 -7.18
N ASN A 44 -11.13 -2.65 -6.67
CA ASN A 44 -11.96 -3.57 -7.46
C ASN A 44 -13.42 -3.09 -7.57
N LYS A 45 -13.68 -1.78 -7.50
CA LYS A 45 -15.01 -1.21 -7.65
C LYS A 45 -15.14 -0.49 -9.01
N PRO A 46 -16.14 -0.84 -9.83
CA PRO A 46 -16.34 -0.14 -11.10
C PRO A 46 -16.78 1.31 -10.84
N THR A 47 -16.41 2.20 -11.75
CA THR A 47 -16.87 3.60 -11.73
C THR A 47 -18.18 3.70 -12.49
N MET A 48 -19.20 4.31 -11.87
CA MET A 48 -20.50 4.56 -12.51
C MET A 48 -20.41 5.68 -13.55
N PHE A 49 -21.28 5.67 -14.56
CA PHE A 49 -21.38 6.79 -15.52
C PHE A 49 -21.62 8.11 -14.77
N ARG A 50 -20.83 9.15 -15.11
CA ARG A 50 -20.76 10.44 -14.40
C ARG A 50 -20.42 10.37 -12.90
N GLY A 51 -19.94 9.22 -12.40
CA GLY A 51 -19.60 9.07 -10.98
C GLY A 51 -20.79 9.25 -10.03
N LEU A 52 -22.02 9.04 -10.53
CA LEU A 52 -23.23 9.27 -9.75
C LEU A 52 -23.26 8.38 -8.51
N ARG A 53 -23.65 8.98 -7.40
CA ARG A 53 -23.89 8.25 -6.15
C ARG A 53 -25.19 7.46 -6.27
N PRO A 54 -25.40 6.44 -5.42
CA PRO A 54 -26.68 5.76 -5.35
C PRO A 54 -27.83 6.75 -5.18
N ARG A 55 -28.82 6.68 -6.07
CA ARG A 55 -30.04 7.52 -6.09
C ARG A 55 -29.84 9.00 -6.46
N GLU A 56 -28.72 9.36 -7.09
CA GLU A 56 -28.51 10.69 -7.65
C GLU A 56 -29.15 10.80 -9.05
N LEU A 57 -30.00 11.82 -9.27
CA LEU A 57 -30.66 12.05 -10.55
C LEU A 57 -29.69 12.72 -11.53
N PRO A 58 -29.57 12.26 -12.79
CA PRO A 58 -28.81 12.99 -13.81
C PRO A 58 -29.40 14.39 -14.04
N ASP A 59 -28.54 15.36 -14.40
CA ASP A 59 -29.00 16.67 -14.85
C ASP A 59 -30.01 16.51 -16.00
N PRO A 60 -31.10 17.30 -16.02
CA PRO A 60 -32.07 17.25 -17.10
C PRO A 60 -31.40 17.55 -18.44
N ALA A 61 -31.81 16.85 -19.50
CA ALA A 61 -31.29 17.09 -20.84
C ALA A 61 -31.47 18.56 -21.26
N PRO A 62 -30.53 19.15 -22.00
CA PRO A 62 -30.68 20.52 -22.49
C PRO A 62 -31.96 20.62 -23.33
N ALA A 63 -32.76 21.65 -23.07
CA ALA A 63 -33.99 21.89 -23.82
C ALA A 63 -33.69 22.04 -25.33
N PRO A 64 -34.57 21.54 -26.22
CA PRO A 64 -34.39 21.73 -27.65
C PRO A 64 -34.37 23.23 -27.97
N ALA A 65 -33.39 23.65 -28.78
CA ALA A 65 -33.28 25.04 -29.21
C ALA A 65 -34.56 25.46 -29.96
N PRO A 66 -35.16 26.62 -29.62
CA PRO A 66 -36.36 27.08 -30.30
C PRO A 66 -36.01 27.43 -31.75
N GLY A 67 -36.48 26.65 -32.72
CA GLY A 67 -36.27 26.96 -34.14
C GLY A 67 -36.31 25.80 -35.15
N GLN A 68 -36.61 24.57 -34.76
CA GLN A 68 -36.79 23.46 -35.71
C GLN A 68 -38.23 22.95 -35.71
N ALA A 69 -39.11 23.71 -36.34
CA ALA A 69 -40.34 23.22 -36.94
C ALA A 69 -40.54 24.02 -38.22
N GLN A 70 -40.39 23.36 -39.38
CA GLN A 70 -40.86 23.87 -40.67
C GLN A 70 -42.36 23.64 -40.78
#